data_AF-A0AAE3ILV8-F1
#
_entry.id   AF-A0AAE3ILV8-F1
#
_cell.length_a   1.000
_cell.length_b   1.000
_cell.length_c   1.000
_cell.angle_alpha   90.00
_cell.angle_beta   90.00
_cell.angle_gamma   90.00
#
_symmetry.space_group_name_H-M   'P 1'
#
loop_
_entity.id
_entity.type
_entity.pdbx_description
1 polymer ?
#
loop_
_entity_poly.entity_id
_entity_poly.type
_entity_poly.pdbx_seq_one_letter_code
_entity_poly.pdbx_strand_id
1 'polypeptide(L)'
;MKYYYPRNILLCTMLALFLTAISSCSKSDQANKRNELVATWESQSLTISVYDARNTLLQKDTETMDDGASRITFNADGTMKSDDDSGNWKLEGNTIVATHTEGGSTVTQRFNIETLTSSKLVLSQRIDDIEEIKSMLHKDAKYIVVVIDFKKV
;
A
#
# COMPACT_ATOMS: atom_id res chain seq x y z
N MET A 1 -16.38 -28.71 49.19
CA MET A 1 -17.15 -29.75 48.46
C MET A 1 -16.58 -29.87 47.06
N LYS A 2 -16.18 -31.10 46.68
CA LYS A 2 -15.73 -31.44 45.33
C LYS A 2 -16.93 -32.01 44.57
N TYR A 3 -17.16 -31.58 43.34
CA TYR A 3 -18.05 -32.23 42.38
C TYR A 3 -17.23 -32.39 41.08
N TYR A 4 -16.60 -33.53 40.82
CA TYR A 4 -17.09 -34.77 40.17
C TYR A 4 -17.67 -34.55 38.77
N TYR A 5 -16.88 -34.90 37.76
CA TYR A 5 -17.31 -35.23 36.39
C TYR A 5 -17.54 -36.75 36.27
N PRO A 6 -18.48 -37.17 35.40
CA PRO A 6 -18.31 -38.34 34.54
C PRO A 6 -18.43 -37.90 33.05
N ARG A 7 -17.54 -38.24 32.11
CA ARG A 7 -17.05 -39.54 31.59
C ARG A 7 -18.06 -40.30 30.71
N ASN A 8 -17.98 -40.00 29.41
CA ASN A 8 -18.20 -40.87 28.23
C ASN A 8 -19.63 -41.25 27.79
N ILE A 9 -20.08 -40.61 26.71
CA ILE A 9 -20.72 -41.19 25.50
C ILE A 9 -20.20 -40.32 24.33
N LEU A 10 -19.04 -40.53 23.71
CA LEU A 10 -18.56 -41.57 22.79
C LEU A 10 -19.53 -41.99 21.65
N LEU A 11 -19.07 -41.68 20.42
CA LEU A 11 -19.42 -42.25 19.11
C LEU A 11 -20.80 -41.82 18.52
N CYS A 12 -20.96 -41.47 17.23
CA CYS A 12 -20.23 -41.90 16.05
C CYS A 12 -20.46 -40.95 14.86
N THR A 13 -19.35 -40.54 14.23
CA THR A 13 -19.09 -40.55 12.77
C THR A 13 -20.14 -40.08 11.77
N MET A 14 -19.82 -38.97 11.09
CA MET A 14 -19.87 -38.79 9.62
C MET A 14 -18.82 -37.72 9.28
N LEU A 15 -17.53 -38.05 9.38
CA LEU A 15 -16.63 -38.36 8.26
C LEU A 15 -16.92 -37.55 6.98
N ALA A 16 -16.07 -36.55 6.80
CA ALA A 16 -15.43 -36.07 5.57
C ALA A 16 -16.28 -35.87 4.32
N LEU A 17 -16.11 -34.70 3.70
CA LEU A 17 -15.29 -34.57 2.49
C LEU A 17 -15.25 -33.09 2.05
N PHE A 18 -14.03 -32.61 1.82
CA PHE A 18 -13.65 -31.52 0.93
C PHE A 18 -14.50 -30.24 0.92
N LEU A 19 -14.09 -29.24 1.70
CA LEU A 19 -13.73 -27.92 1.15
C LEU A 19 -12.62 -27.33 2.02
N THR A 20 -11.43 -27.94 1.97
CA THR A 20 -10.22 -27.15 2.10
C THR A 20 -10.17 -26.21 0.89
N ALA A 21 -10.88 -25.09 0.96
CA ALA A 21 -10.44 -23.90 0.24
C ALA A 21 -9.18 -23.42 0.96
N ILE A 22 -8.09 -24.15 0.75
CA ILE A 22 -6.76 -23.58 0.84
C ILE A 22 -6.83 -22.46 -0.19
N SER A 23 -6.93 -21.20 0.25
CA SER A 23 -6.61 -20.06 -0.60
C SER A 23 -5.10 -20.06 -0.84
N SER A 24 -4.66 -21.12 -1.52
CA SER A 24 -3.37 -21.22 -2.18
C SER A 24 -3.44 -20.36 -3.43
N CYS A 25 -3.48 -19.04 -3.23
CA CYS A 25 -3.23 -18.06 -4.28
C CYS A 25 -2.60 -16.77 -3.73
N SER A 26 -2.06 -16.75 -2.50
CA SER A 26 -1.39 -15.53 -2.02
C SER A 26 0.03 -15.36 -2.57
N LYS A 27 0.69 -16.40 -3.07
CA LYS A 27 2.07 -16.29 -3.63
C LYS A 27 2.09 -16.05 -5.13
N SER A 28 1.21 -16.69 -5.88
CA SER A 28 1.08 -16.50 -7.33
C SER A 28 0.58 -15.10 -7.67
N ASP A 29 -0.43 -14.60 -6.96
CA ASP A 29 -0.98 -13.26 -7.18
C ASP A 29 0.06 -12.18 -6.82
N GLN A 30 0.87 -12.43 -5.80
CA GLN A 30 1.99 -11.56 -5.42
C GLN A 30 3.12 -11.59 -6.43
N ALA A 31 3.48 -12.77 -6.94
CA ALA A 31 4.49 -12.89 -8.00
C ALA A 31 4.05 -12.15 -9.27
N ASN A 32 2.78 -12.27 -9.66
CA ASN A 32 2.22 -11.55 -10.80
C ASN A 32 2.25 -10.03 -10.57
N LYS A 33 1.79 -9.55 -9.41
CA LYS A 33 1.87 -8.12 -9.06
C LYS A 33 3.31 -7.60 -9.04
N ARG A 34 4.23 -8.37 -8.45
CA ARG A 34 5.66 -8.02 -8.42
C ARG A 34 6.21 -7.86 -9.83
N ASN A 35 5.92 -8.81 -10.72
CA ASN A 35 6.39 -8.77 -12.10
C ASN A 35 5.82 -7.56 -12.86
N GLU A 36 4.55 -7.22 -12.64
CA GLU A 36 3.96 -6.05 -13.30
C GLU A 36 4.50 -4.73 -12.76
N LEU A 37 4.79 -4.66 -11.46
CA LEU A 37 5.35 -3.48 -10.82
C LEU A 37 6.78 -3.18 -11.28
N VAL A 38 7.55 -4.21 -11.65
CA VAL A 38 8.92 -4.06 -12.18
C VAL A 38 8.88 -3.36 -13.53
N ALA A 39 9.11 -2.05 -13.51
CA ALA A 39 9.11 -1.16 -14.65
C ALA A 39 9.60 0.24 -14.23
N THR A 40 9.69 1.14 -15.21
CA THR A 40 9.71 2.58 -14.97
C THR A 40 8.30 3.13 -15.08
N TRP A 41 7.93 3.96 -14.12
CA TRP A 41 6.63 4.60 -13.98
C TRP A 41 6.82 6.11 -13.95
N GLU A 42 6.09 6.83 -14.79
CA GLU A 42 6.08 8.30 -14.85
C GLU A 42 4.78 8.82 -14.23
N SER A 43 4.92 9.73 -13.28
CA SER A 43 3.78 10.35 -12.61
C SER A 43 2.93 11.14 -13.62
N GLN A 44 1.61 11.09 -13.43
CA GLN A 44 0.62 11.74 -14.30
C GLN A 44 -0.23 12.73 -13.53
N SER A 45 -0.59 12.41 -12.29
CA SER A 45 -1.26 13.37 -11.41
C SER A 45 -1.00 13.05 -9.95
N LEU A 46 -1.12 14.06 -9.11
CA LEU A 46 -1.10 14.00 -7.66
C LEU A 46 -2.43 14.52 -7.13
N THR A 47 -3.11 13.73 -6.31
CA THR A 47 -4.32 14.15 -5.62
C THR A 47 -4.08 14.16 -4.12
N ILE A 48 -4.38 15.29 -3.47
CA ILE A 48 -4.33 15.44 -2.02
C ILE A 48 -5.76 15.62 -1.52
N SER A 49 -6.19 14.74 -0.62
CA SER A 49 -7.50 14.80 0.03
C SER A 49 -7.33 15.02 1.53
N VAL A 50 -7.95 16.06 2.08
CA VAL A 50 -7.84 16.46 3.49
C VAL A 50 -9.09 16.04 4.24
N TYR A 51 -8.92 15.40 5.40
CA TYR A 51 -10.03 14.85 6.18
C TYR A 51 -10.03 15.32 7.64
N ASP A 52 -11.23 15.39 8.23
CA ASP A 52 -11.42 15.60 9.67
C ASP A 52 -11.32 14.27 10.47
N ALA A 53 -11.44 14.37 11.80
CA ALA A 53 -11.38 13.21 12.71
C ALA A 53 -12.48 12.16 12.47
N ARG A 54 -13.56 12.54 11.78
CA ARG A 54 -14.74 11.70 11.51
C ARG A 54 -14.71 11.14 10.09
N ASN A 55 -13.57 11.24 9.40
CA ASN A 55 -13.38 10.87 8.00
C ASN A 55 -14.25 11.69 7.02
N THR A 56 -14.63 12.91 7.40
CA THR A 56 -15.31 13.85 6.50
C THR A 56 -14.30 14.50 5.58
N LEU A 57 -14.51 14.46 4.26
CA LEU A 57 -13.67 15.17 3.29
C LEU A 57 -13.88 16.68 3.44
N LEU A 58 -12.80 17.41 3.70
CA LEU A 58 -12.80 18.87 3.89
C LEU A 58 -12.34 19.60 2.62
N GLN A 59 -11.33 19.07 1.96
CA GLN A 59 -10.71 19.65 0.77
C GLN A 59 -10.13 18.54 -0.10
N LYS A 60 -10.15 18.75 -1.42
CA LYS A 60 -9.54 17.84 -2.38
C LYS A 60 -8.98 18.65 -3.53
N ASP A 61 -7.69 18.51 -3.78
CA ASP A 61 -6.99 19.13 -4.89
C ASP A 61 -6.31 18.05 -5.73
N THR A 62 -6.33 18.24 -7.05
CA THR A 62 -5.65 17.38 -8.00
C THR A 62 -4.80 18.24 -8.92
N GLU A 63 -3.52 17.91 -8.98
CA GLU A 63 -2.54 18.53 -9.87
C GLU A 63 -2.18 17.52 -10.97
N THR A 64 -2.31 17.95 -12.23
CA THR A 64 -1.81 17.18 -13.37
C THR A 64 -0.34 17.52 -13.56
N MET A 65 0.49 16.50 -13.78
CA MET A 65 1.91 16.68 -14.00
C MET A 65 2.21 16.85 -15.49
N ASP A 66 3.17 17.74 -15.81
CA ASP A 66 3.62 17.96 -17.19
C ASP A 66 4.38 16.72 -17.75
N ASP A 67 4.47 16.62 -19.07
CA ASP A 67 5.26 15.56 -19.72
C ASP A 67 6.74 15.66 -19.29
N GLY A 68 7.29 14.56 -18.74
CA GLY A 68 8.62 14.55 -18.12
C GLY A 68 8.63 14.74 -16.60
N ALA A 69 7.46 14.60 -15.96
CA ALA A 69 7.30 14.54 -14.50
C ALA A 69 8.15 13.46 -13.82
N SER A 70 8.18 13.50 -12.49
CA SER A 70 8.97 12.59 -11.67
C SER A 70 8.74 11.12 -12.05
N ARG A 71 9.85 10.40 -12.22
CA ARG A 71 9.86 8.97 -12.55
C ARG A 71 10.32 8.14 -11.37
N ILE A 72 9.79 6.92 -11.29
CA ILE A 72 10.26 5.88 -10.38
C ILE A 72 10.44 4.56 -11.12
N THR A 73 11.59 3.93 -10.94
CA THR A 73 11.90 2.60 -11.46
C THR A 73 11.94 1.61 -10.31
N PHE A 74 11.15 0.54 -10.40
CA PHE A 74 11.23 -0.63 -9.53
C PHE A 74 11.97 -1.74 -10.25
N ASN A 75 13.15 -2.14 -9.76
CA ASN A 75 13.94 -3.20 -10.38
C ASN A 75 13.58 -4.58 -9.81
N ALA A 76 13.77 -5.62 -10.64
CA ALA A 76 13.47 -7.02 -10.27
C ALA A 76 14.29 -7.55 -9.10
N ASP A 77 15.44 -6.94 -8.79
CA ASP A 77 16.32 -7.30 -7.68
C ASP A 77 15.88 -6.70 -6.33
N GLY A 78 14.84 -5.86 -6.32
CA GLY A 78 14.36 -5.18 -5.13
C GLY A 78 14.99 -3.81 -4.90
N THR A 79 15.80 -3.29 -5.84
CA THR A 79 16.24 -1.89 -5.81
C THR A 79 15.22 -0.98 -6.49
N MET A 80 15.17 0.29 -6.08
CA MET A 80 14.37 1.33 -6.73
C MET A 80 15.19 2.59 -6.96
N LYS A 81 14.78 3.37 -7.94
CA LYS A 81 15.39 4.66 -8.26
C LYS A 81 14.31 5.66 -8.66
N SER A 82 14.32 6.85 -8.07
CA SER A 82 13.64 8.03 -8.58
C SER A 82 14.67 9.01 -9.15
N ASP A 83 14.22 10.17 -9.64
CA ASP A 83 15.12 11.18 -10.18
C ASP A 83 16.13 11.68 -9.14
N ASP A 84 15.69 11.82 -7.88
CA ASP A 84 16.49 12.38 -6.79
C ASP A 84 17.01 11.34 -5.80
N ASP A 85 16.39 10.15 -5.74
CA ASP A 85 16.69 9.15 -4.72
C ASP A 85 16.94 7.74 -5.28
N SER A 86 17.62 6.94 -4.48
CA SER A 86 17.75 5.50 -4.71
C SER A 86 17.54 4.72 -3.41
N GLY A 87 17.05 3.50 -3.54
CA GLY A 87 16.66 2.74 -2.38
C GLY A 87 16.34 1.29 -2.69
N ASN A 88 15.66 0.66 -1.74
CA ASN A 88 15.15 -0.69 -1.88
C ASN A 88 13.63 -0.68 -1.77
N TRP A 89 12.99 -1.67 -2.35
CA TRP A 89 11.57 -1.90 -2.23
C TRP A 89 11.26 -3.38 -2.06
N LYS A 90 10.13 -3.65 -1.42
CA LYS A 90 9.51 -4.97 -1.38
C LYS A 90 8.00 -4.84 -1.42
N LEU A 91 7.35 -5.92 -1.81
CA LEU A 91 5.90 -6.03 -1.82
C LEU A 91 5.43 -6.84 -0.60
N GLU A 92 4.55 -6.25 0.20
CA GLU A 92 3.89 -6.88 1.34
C GLU A 92 2.38 -6.81 1.14
N GLY A 93 1.79 -7.88 0.59
CA GLY A 93 0.37 -7.87 0.31
C GLY A 93 0.06 -6.89 -0.83
N ASN A 94 -0.74 -5.87 -0.54
CA ASN A 94 -1.04 -4.81 -1.51
C ASN A 94 -0.26 -3.52 -1.24
N THR A 95 0.85 -3.63 -0.49
CA THR A 95 1.62 -2.48 -0.01
C THR A 95 3.04 -2.56 -0.55
N ILE A 96 3.52 -1.50 -1.17
CA ILE A 96 4.94 -1.30 -1.47
C ILE A 96 5.58 -0.73 -0.21
N VAL A 97 6.62 -1.40 0.28
CA VAL A 97 7.48 -0.88 1.35
C VAL A 97 8.77 -0.42 0.70
N ALA A 98 8.99 0.89 0.71
CA ALA A 98 10.14 1.55 0.09
C ALA A 98 11.09 2.07 1.18
N THR A 99 12.39 1.85 1.03
CA THR A 99 13.41 2.36 1.94
C THR A 99 14.49 3.12 1.19
N HIS A 100 14.84 4.31 1.65
CA HIS A 100 15.93 5.13 1.10
C HIS A 100 16.72 5.75 2.26
N THR A 101 17.83 6.41 1.96
CA THR A 101 18.65 7.08 2.98
C THR A 101 18.48 8.58 2.86
N GLU A 102 18.01 9.23 3.92
CA GLU A 102 17.88 10.68 4.01
C GLU A 102 18.68 11.17 5.21
N GLY A 103 19.57 12.15 5.02
CA GLY A 103 20.39 12.70 6.11
C GLY A 103 21.25 11.67 6.86
N GLY A 104 21.64 10.56 6.20
CA GLY A 104 22.39 9.47 6.82
C GLY A 104 21.55 8.46 7.62
N SER A 105 20.22 8.61 7.63
CA SER A 105 19.28 7.69 8.29
C SER A 105 18.43 6.95 7.26
N THR A 106 18.11 5.68 7.53
CA THR A 106 17.18 4.93 6.69
C THR A 106 15.75 5.37 6.97
N VAL A 107 15.09 5.91 5.95
CA VAL A 107 13.66 6.23 5.96
C VAL A 107 12.88 5.09 5.33
N THR A 108 11.72 4.75 5.89
CA THR A 108 10.81 3.73 5.34
C THR A 108 9.45 4.34 5.07
N GLN A 109 9.00 4.25 3.82
CA GLN A 109 7.68 4.68 3.37
C GLN A 109 6.84 3.47 2.94
N ARG A 110 5.51 3.61 3.08
CA ARG A 110 4.55 2.56 2.72
C ARG A 110 3.48 3.15 1.83
N PHE A 111 3.28 2.53 0.67
CA PHE A 111 2.29 2.93 -0.32
C PHE A 111 1.34 1.78 -0.60
N ASN A 112 0.04 2.03 -0.51
CA ASN A 112 -0.97 1.05 -0.93
C ASN A 112 -1.11 1.10 -2.44
N ILE A 113 -1.23 -0.07 -3.07
CA ILE A 113 -1.50 -0.20 -4.51
C ILE A 113 -3.01 -0.16 -4.73
N GLU A 114 -3.56 0.97 -5.15
CA GLU A 114 -4.99 1.07 -5.46
C GLU A 114 -5.32 0.43 -6.80
N THR A 115 -4.40 0.50 -7.76
CA THR A 115 -4.54 -0.10 -9.09
C THR A 115 -3.16 -0.48 -9.63
N LEU A 116 -3.05 -1.66 -10.21
CA LEU A 116 -1.87 -2.11 -10.94
C LEU A 116 -2.31 -2.91 -12.16
N THR A 117 -1.93 -2.43 -13.33
CA THR A 117 -2.10 -3.10 -14.63
C THR A 117 -0.80 -3.05 -15.41
N SER A 118 -0.78 -3.60 -16.62
CA SER A 118 0.39 -3.54 -17.50
C SER A 118 0.77 -2.12 -17.95
N SER A 119 -0.09 -1.12 -17.76
CA SER A 119 0.14 0.26 -18.21
C SER A 119 -0.15 1.36 -17.17
N LYS A 120 -0.81 1.01 -16.06
CA LYS A 120 -1.24 1.96 -15.03
C LYS A 120 -0.87 1.46 -13.63
N LEU A 121 -0.30 2.36 -12.84
CA LEU A 121 -0.05 2.18 -11.41
C LEU A 121 -0.71 3.34 -10.66
N VAL A 122 -1.43 3.04 -9.59
CA VAL A 122 -1.99 4.05 -8.67
C VAL A 122 -1.57 3.70 -7.26
N LEU A 123 -0.89 4.63 -6.62
CA LEU A 123 -0.42 4.50 -5.25
C LEU A 123 -1.19 5.45 -4.34
N SER A 124 -1.48 5.02 -3.12
CA SER A 124 -2.01 5.89 -2.08
C SER A 124 -1.17 5.83 -0.80
N GLN A 125 -1.16 6.92 -0.05
CA GLN A 125 -0.58 7.01 1.27
C GLN A 125 -1.45 7.87 2.17
N ARG A 126 -1.74 7.38 3.37
CA ARG A 126 -2.35 8.17 4.45
C ARG A 126 -1.24 8.75 5.31
N ILE A 127 -1.34 10.05 5.60
CA ILE A 127 -0.41 10.78 6.46
C ILE A 127 -1.22 11.39 7.60
N ASP A 128 -1.04 10.84 8.79
CA ASP A 128 -1.71 11.29 10.02
C ASP A 128 -0.91 12.37 10.76
N ASP A 129 0.42 12.35 10.66
CA ASP A 129 1.28 13.37 11.26
C ASP A 129 1.44 14.55 10.29
N ILE A 130 0.51 15.49 10.39
CA ILE A 130 0.42 16.66 9.50
C ILE A 130 0.77 17.96 10.22
N GLU A 131 1.33 17.91 11.44
CA GLU A 131 1.52 19.11 12.28
C GLU A 131 2.40 20.17 11.60
N GLU A 132 3.41 19.76 10.84
CA GLU A 132 4.31 20.67 10.11
C GLU A 132 3.60 21.46 9.00
N ILE A 133 2.62 20.84 8.33
CA ILE A 133 1.89 21.43 7.21
C ILE A 133 0.49 21.92 7.59
N LYS A 134 0.08 21.75 8.85
CA LYS A 134 -1.28 22.00 9.32
C LYS A 134 -1.76 23.44 9.11
N SER A 135 -0.85 24.40 9.18
CA SER A 135 -1.14 25.82 8.95
C SER A 135 -1.56 26.12 7.50
N MET A 136 -1.20 25.25 6.56
CA MET A 136 -1.54 25.34 5.14
C MET A 136 -2.83 24.60 4.79
N LEU A 137 -3.42 23.87 5.74
CA LEU A 137 -4.59 23.02 5.54
C LEU A 137 -5.84 23.64 6.18
N HIS A 138 -7.00 23.05 5.89
CA HIS A 138 -8.24 23.39 6.59
C HIS A 138 -8.05 23.26 8.11
N LYS A 139 -8.57 24.21 8.90
CA LYS A 139 -8.38 24.28 10.37
C LYS A 139 -8.76 23.00 11.14
N ASP A 140 -9.70 22.23 10.59
CA ASP A 140 -10.23 20.98 11.17
C ASP A 140 -9.52 19.72 10.64
N ALA A 141 -8.48 19.88 9.83
CA ALA A 141 -7.70 18.77 9.26
C ALA A 141 -7.09 17.89 10.34
N LYS A 142 -7.14 16.58 10.11
CA LYS A 142 -6.55 15.54 10.96
C LYS A 142 -5.59 14.62 10.25
N TYR A 143 -5.87 14.32 8.99
CA TYR A 143 -4.97 13.54 8.16
C TYR A 143 -5.19 13.93 6.70
N ILE A 144 -4.21 13.60 5.88
CA ILE A 144 -4.34 13.68 4.43
C ILE A 144 -4.20 12.28 3.81
N VAL A 145 -4.81 12.12 2.65
CA VAL A 145 -4.55 10.99 1.76
C VAL A 145 -3.99 11.54 0.47
N VAL A 146 -2.79 11.09 0.14
CA VAL A 146 -2.09 11.38 -1.10
C VAL A 146 -2.33 10.22 -2.05
N VAL A 147 -2.72 10.51 -3.29
CA VAL A 147 -2.88 9.52 -4.36
C VAL A 147 -2.06 9.97 -5.56
N ILE A 148 -1.26 9.07 -6.10
CA ILE A 148 -0.41 9.34 -7.27
C ILE A 148 -0.78 8.36 -8.37
N ASP A 149 -1.17 8.90 -9.52
CA ASP A 149 -1.40 8.15 -10.75
C ASP A 149 -0.11 8.12 -11.58
N PHE A 150 0.26 6.95 -12.10
CA PHE A 150 1.40 6.75 -12.97
C PHE A 150 1.03 6.04 -14.27
N LYS A 151 1.76 6.35 -15.33
CA LYS A 151 1.81 5.57 -16.57
C LYS A 151 3.14 4.81 -16.66
N LYS A 152 3.13 3.63 -17.28
CA LYS A 152 4.37 2.88 -17.57
C LYS A 152 5.14 3.56 -18.72
N VAL A 153 6.48 3.60 -18.62
CA VAL A 153 7.41 4.13 -19.65
C VAL A 153 8.23 3.01 -20.26
#